data_AF-A0A226NQ35-F1
#
_entry.id   AF-A0A226NQ35-F1
#
_cell.length_a   1.000
_cell.length_b   1.000
_cell.length_c   1.000
_cell.angle_alpha   90.00
_cell.angle_beta   90.00
_cell.angle_gamma   90.00
#
_symmetry.space_group_name_H-M   'P 1'
#
loop_
_entity.id
_entity.type
_entity.pdbx_description
1 polymer ?
#
loop_
_entity_poly.entity_id
_entity_poly.type
_entity_poly.pdbx_seq_one_letter_code
_entity_poly.pdbx_strand_id
1 'polypeptide(L)'
;VVIDAFRLINANMMVLGHEPRQTTSNLGHLNKPSIQALIHGLNRHYYSITINYRKNELEQKMLLNLHKKSWMEGLTLQDYSEHCKLNETVVKEMLELAKNYNKAVEEEDKMTPEQLAIKNVGKQDPKRHLEEHVDVLMTSNIVQCLAAMLDTVVFK
;
A
#
# COMPACT_ATOMS: atom_id res chain seq x y z
N VAL A 1 -10.32 4.70 6.26
CA VAL A 1 -11.63 5.39 6.15
C VAL A 1 -11.61 6.57 7.10
N VAL A 2 -11.88 7.78 6.60
CA VAL A 2 -11.97 8.99 7.42
C VAL A 2 -13.45 9.20 7.75
N ILE A 3 -13.80 9.05 9.03
CA ILE A 3 -15.15 9.28 9.56
C ILE A 3 -15.00 10.07 10.86
N ASP A 4 -15.82 11.10 10.99
CA ASP A 4 -15.95 11.91 12.21
C ASP A 4 -17.41 11.97 12.63
N ALA A 5 -17.64 12.16 13.93
CA ALA A 5 -18.95 12.39 14.50
C ALA A 5 -18.96 13.76 15.20
N PHE A 6 -20.05 14.51 15.02
CA PHE A 6 -20.21 15.85 15.58
C PHE A 6 -21.49 15.95 16.40
N ARG A 7 -21.47 16.77 17.46
CA ARG A 7 -22.67 17.16 18.22
C ARG A 7 -22.77 18.67 18.28
N LEU A 8 -23.98 19.19 18.08
CA LEU A 8 -24.30 20.61 18.23
C LEU A 8 -24.09 21.09 19.67
N ILE A 9 -23.58 22.30 19.83
CA ILE A 9 -23.44 23.02 21.09
C ILE A 9 -24.70 23.86 21.30
N ASN A 10 -25.21 23.92 22.53
CA ASN A 10 -26.28 24.85 22.88
C ASN A 10 -25.72 26.28 22.91
N ALA A 11 -26.26 27.16 22.06
CA ALA A 11 -25.82 28.55 21.94
C ALA A 11 -25.87 29.32 23.27
N ASN A 12 -26.84 29.01 24.14
CA ASN A 12 -26.95 29.65 25.45
C ASN A 12 -25.74 29.31 26.35
N MET A 13 -25.21 28.08 26.28
CA MET A 13 -24.04 27.69 27.07
C MET A 13 -22.76 28.41 26.63
N MET A 14 -22.64 28.71 25.33
CA MET A 14 -21.52 29.47 24.78
C MET A 14 -21.51 30.91 25.28
N VAL A 15 -22.68 31.54 25.42
CA VAL A 15 -22.82 32.90 25.98
C VAL A 15 -22.41 32.93 27.46
N LEU A 16 -22.71 31.87 28.21
CA LEU A 16 -22.27 31.74 29.60
C LEU A 16 -20.79 31.33 29.76
N GLY A 17 -20.05 31.11 28.67
CA GLY A 17 -18.64 30.73 28.72
C GLY A 17 -18.36 29.35 29.32
N HIS A 18 -19.38 28.51 29.47
CA HIS A 18 -19.23 27.16 29.99
C HIS A 18 -18.77 26.21 28.89
N GLU A 19 -17.69 25.45 29.13
CA GLU A 19 -17.23 24.41 28.21
C GLU A 19 -18.33 23.34 28.07
N PRO A 20 -18.86 23.11 26.85
CA PRO A 20 -19.97 22.19 26.63
C PRO A 20 -19.58 20.71 26.76
N ARG A 21 -18.28 20.40 26.80
CA ARG A 21 -17.74 19.04 26.95
C ARG A 21 -17.50 18.73 28.43
N GLN A 22 -18.01 17.60 28.90
CA GLN A 22 -17.59 17.05 30.18
C GLN A 22 -16.36 16.16 29.98
N THR A 23 -15.22 16.55 30.53
CA THR A 23 -13.97 15.76 30.46
C THR A 23 -14.00 14.67 31.53
N THR A 24 -14.70 13.57 31.28
CA THR A 24 -14.91 12.48 32.27
C THR A 24 -13.87 11.36 32.19
N SER A 25 -12.99 11.34 31.19
CA SER A 25 -12.02 10.25 31.00
C SER A 25 -10.68 10.73 30.46
N ASN A 26 -9.59 10.07 30.88
CA ASN A 26 -8.20 10.24 30.43
C ASN A 26 -7.83 9.43 29.17
N LEU A 27 -8.78 8.66 28.60
CA LEU A 27 -8.49 7.65 27.56
C LEU A 27 -8.68 8.12 26.11
N GLY A 28 -8.94 9.41 25.86
CA GLY A 28 -9.15 9.91 24.50
C GLY A 28 -8.77 11.36 24.36
N HIS A 29 -7.60 11.62 23.78
CA HIS A 29 -7.27 12.96 23.32
C HIS A 29 -8.13 13.28 22.10
N LEU A 30 -8.64 14.51 22.03
CA LEU A 30 -9.29 15.00 20.83
C LEU A 30 -8.26 15.08 19.71
N ASN A 31 -8.62 14.58 18.52
CA ASN A 31 -7.80 14.77 17.34
C ASN A 31 -7.61 16.26 17.08
N LYS A 32 -6.40 16.65 16.68
CA LYS A 32 -6.13 18.04 16.32
C LYS A 32 -7.04 18.41 15.14
N PRO A 33 -7.91 19.43 15.28
CA PRO A 33 -8.86 19.77 14.25
C PRO A 33 -8.14 20.34 13.01
N SER A 34 -8.69 20.07 11.83
CA SER A 34 -8.25 20.73 10.60
C SER A 34 -8.70 22.20 10.58
N ILE A 35 -7.95 23.05 9.88
CA ILE A 35 -8.26 24.49 9.75
C ILE A 35 -9.64 24.69 9.11
N GLN A 36 -9.98 23.86 8.11
CA GLN A 36 -11.29 23.89 7.46
C GLN A 36 -12.42 23.60 8.45
N ALA A 37 -12.29 22.59 9.31
CA ALA A 37 -13.31 22.27 10.31
C ALA A 37 -13.50 23.41 11.32
N LEU A 38 -12.42 24.09 11.70
CA LEU A 38 -12.49 25.27 12.58
C LEU A 38 -13.25 26.44 11.92
N ILE A 39 -12.99 26.72 10.64
CA ILE A 39 -13.70 27.75 9.86
C ILE A 39 -15.20 27.45 9.80
N HIS A 40 -15.56 26.18 9.62
CA HIS A 40 -16.95 25.73 9.58
C HIS A 40 -17.63 25.63 10.95
N GLY A 41 -17.00 26.11 12.03
CA GLY A 41 -17.65 26.27 13.33
C GLY A 41 -17.42 25.14 14.33
N LEU A 42 -16.41 24.29 14.14
CA LEU A 42 -15.96 23.35 15.15
C LEU A 42 -15.48 24.10 16.41
N ASN A 43 -15.89 23.61 17.59
CA ASN A 43 -15.75 24.24 18.91
C ASN A 43 -16.53 25.56 19.11
N ARG A 44 -17.43 25.93 18.17
CA ARG A 44 -18.34 27.08 18.33
C ARG A 44 -19.80 26.65 18.23
N HIS A 45 -20.15 26.01 17.12
CA HIS A 45 -21.51 25.55 16.82
C HIS A 45 -21.70 24.06 17.09
N TYR A 46 -20.62 23.30 16.96
CA TYR A 46 -20.60 21.87 17.24
C TYR A 46 -19.21 21.44 17.70
N TYR A 47 -19.12 20.26 18.29
CA TYR A 47 -17.88 19.68 18.74
C TYR A 47 -17.70 18.25 18.22
N SER A 48 -16.45 17.83 18.02
CA SER A 48 -16.12 16.49 17.54
C SER A 48 -16.14 15.48 18.68
N ILE A 49 -16.70 14.29 18.42
CA ILE A 49 -16.73 13.13 19.31
C ILE A 49 -15.70 12.12 18.82
N THR A 50 -14.91 11.58 19.75
CA THR A 50 -13.97 10.49 19.45
C THR A 50 -14.73 9.20 19.14
N ILE A 51 -14.43 8.59 17.99
CA ILE A 51 -15.02 7.32 17.58
C ILE A 51 -14.02 6.21 17.84
N ASN A 52 -14.49 5.12 18.47
CA ASN A 52 -13.75 3.89 18.62
C ASN A 52 -14.49 2.74 17.93
N TYR A 53 -13.72 1.75 17.47
CA TYR A 53 -14.26 0.55 16.86
C TYR A 53 -14.25 -0.59 17.89
N ARG A 54 -15.40 -1.25 18.05
CA ARG A 54 -15.47 -2.54 18.72
C ARG A 54 -15.36 -3.62 17.65
N LYS A 55 -14.37 -4.51 17.78
CA LYS A 55 -14.16 -5.63 16.87
C LYS A 55 -14.50 -6.92 17.58
N ASN A 56 -15.44 -7.70 17.05
CA ASN A 56 -15.71 -9.04 17.56
C ASN A 56 -14.74 -10.05 16.92
N GLU A 57 -14.37 -11.10 17.64
CA GLU A 57 -13.51 -12.16 17.10
C GLU A 57 -14.14 -12.86 15.90
N LEU A 58 -15.45 -13.10 15.94
CA LEU A 58 -16.17 -13.77 14.86
C LEU A 58 -16.22 -12.91 13.59
N GLU A 59 -16.47 -11.60 13.74
CA GLU A 59 -16.42 -10.64 12.63
C GLU A 59 -15.02 -10.55 12.05
N GLN A 60 -13.99 -10.50 12.90
CA GLN A 60 -12.61 -10.45 12.45
C GLN A 60 -12.23 -11.72 11.68
N LYS A 61 -12.59 -12.90 12.17
CA LYS A 61 -12.34 -14.18 11.47
C LYS A 61 -13.08 -14.23 10.12
N MET A 62 -14.34 -13.80 10.09
CA MET A 62 -15.14 -13.74 8.87
C MET A 62 -14.54 -12.78 7.84
N LEU A 63 -14.23 -11.55 8.23
CA LEU A 63 -13.65 -10.53 7.35
C LEU A 63 -12.26 -10.92 6.87
N LEU A 64 -11.44 -11.55 7.73
CA LEU A 64 -10.13 -12.06 7.34
C LEU A 64 -10.23 -13.15 6.26
N ASN A 65 -11.31 -13.93 6.26
CA ASN A 65 -11.53 -14.98 5.27
C ASN A 65 -12.05 -14.45 3.92
N LEU A 66 -12.59 -13.23 3.86
CA LEU A 66 -13.20 -12.69 2.64
C LEU A 66 -12.21 -12.46 1.49
N HIS A 67 -10.95 -12.14 1.80
CA HIS A 67 -9.89 -11.86 0.82
C HIS A 67 -8.81 -12.94 0.76
N LYS A 68 -9.05 -14.12 1.33
CA LYS A 68 -8.09 -15.21 1.20
C LYS A 68 -8.10 -15.71 -0.24
N LYS A 69 -6.96 -15.57 -0.90
CA LYS A 69 -6.68 -16.30 -2.14
C LYS A 69 -6.97 -17.78 -1.91
N SER A 70 -7.59 -18.43 -2.89
CA SER A 70 -7.81 -19.86 -2.78
C SER A 70 -6.46 -20.55 -2.64
N TRP A 71 -6.30 -21.43 -1.67
CA TRP A 71 -5.07 -22.24 -1.54
C TRP A 71 -4.81 -23.06 -2.81
N MET A 72 -5.86 -23.34 -3.59
CA MET A 72 -5.77 -24.00 -4.88
C MET A 72 -5.04 -23.14 -5.93
N GLU A 73 -5.11 -21.80 -5.88
CA GLU A 73 -4.36 -20.93 -6.81
C GLU A 73 -2.85 -21.16 -6.72
N GLY A 74 -2.34 -21.57 -5.55
CA GLY A 74 -0.93 -21.90 -5.37
C GLY A 74 -0.54 -23.31 -5.82
N LEU A 75 -1.53 -24.16 -6.14
CA LEU A 75 -1.33 -25.53 -6.64
C LEU A 75 -1.72 -25.66 -8.11
N THR A 76 -2.43 -24.67 -8.68
CA THR A 76 -2.72 -24.66 -10.11
C THR A 76 -1.48 -24.24 -10.88
N LEU A 77 -1.01 -25.12 -11.76
CA LEU A 77 0.01 -24.81 -12.74
C LEU A 77 -0.56 -23.90 -13.83
N GLN A 78 0.19 -22.86 -14.18
CA GLN A 78 -0.07 -22.12 -15.41
C GLN A 78 0.30 -22.97 -16.62
N ASP A 79 -0.29 -22.67 -17.78
CA ASP A 79 0.07 -23.32 -19.03
C ASP A 79 1.55 -23.11 -19.35
N TYR A 80 2.30 -24.20 -19.44
CA TYR A 80 3.76 -24.15 -19.68
C TYR A 80 4.11 -23.35 -20.93
N SER A 81 3.30 -23.42 -21.98
CA SER A 81 3.55 -22.68 -23.21
C SER A 81 3.42 -21.16 -23.02
N GLU A 82 2.49 -20.72 -22.18
CA GLU A 82 2.28 -19.30 -21.87
C GLU A 82 3.35 -18.80 -20.90
N HIS A 83 3.65 -19.60 -19.87
CA HIS A 83 4.69 -19.30 -18.89
C HIS A 83 6.07 -19.15 -19.55
N CYS A 84 6.42 -20.03 -20.49
CA CYS A 84 7.65 -19.91 -21.29
C CYS A 84 7.67 -18.63 -22.16
N LYS A 85 6.54 -18.26 -22.79
CA LYS A 85 6.45 -17.01 -23.57
C LYS A 85 6.60 -15.77 -22.69
N LEU A 86 6.02 -15.78 -21.49
CA LEU A 86 6.16 -14.70 -20.52
C LEU A 86 7.62 -14.56 -20.08
N ASN A 87 8.28 -15.68 -19.74
CA ASN A 87 9.69 -15.70 -19.40
C ASN A 87 10.56 -15.13 -20.53
N GLU A 88 10.33 -15.55 -21.77
CA GLU A 88 11.07 -15.05 -22.93
C GLU A 88 10.87 -13.54 -23.13
N THR A 89 9.65 -13.06 -22.97
CA THR A 89 9.32 -11.64 -23.10
C THR A 89 10.02 -10.80 -22.03
N VAL A 90 9.92 -11.20 -20.77
CA VAL A 90 10.57 -10.48 -19.65
C VAL A 90 12.10 -10.49 -19.79
N VAL A 91 12.69 -11.61 -20.19
CA VAL A 91 14.15 -11.70 -20.39
C VAL A 91 14.61 -10.81 -21.55
N LYS A 92 13.83 -10.66 -22.63
CA LYS A 92 14.12 -9.72 -23.72
C LYS A 92 14.07 -8.27 -23.25
N GLU A 93 13.07 -7.91 -22.44
CA GLU A 93 12.98 -6.58 -21.83
C GLU A 93 14.15 -6.29 -20.88
N MET A 94 14.51 -7.28 -20.05
CA MET A 94 15.68 -7.20 -19.17
C MET A 94 16.98 -7.01 -19.95
N LEU A 95 17.14 -7.65 -21.12
CA LEU A 95 18.31 -7.44 -21.96
C LEU A 95 18.42 -5.99 -22.43
N GLU A 96 17.30 -5.37 -22.81
CA GLU A 96 17.29 -3.97 -23.23
C GLU A 96 17.57 -3.02 -22.05
N LEU A 97 17.00 -3.30 -20.89
CA LEU A 97 17.29 -2.57 -19.66
C LEU A 97 18.75 -2.73 -19.23
N ALA A 98 19.37 -3.90 -19.41
CA ALA A 98 20.78 -4.13 -19.12
C ALA A 98 21.71 -3.32 -20.03
N LYS A 99 21.38 -3.19 -21.32
CA LYS A 99 22.11 -2.28 -22.22
C LYS A 99 21.97 -0.82 -21.78
N ASN A 100 20.76 -0.41 -21.42
CA ASN A 100 20.50 0.94 -20.93
C ASN A 100 21.21 1.21 -19.60
N TYR A 101 21.29 0.21 -18.73
CA TYR A 101 22.04 0.27 -17.48
C TYR A 101 23.53 0.45 -17.73
N ASN A 102 24.14 -0.35 -18.62
CA ASN A 102 25.54 -0.20 -19.01
C ASN A 102 25.82 1.21 -19.53
N LYS A 103 24.99 1.72 -20.43
CA LYS A 103 25.11 3.10 -20.95
C LYS A 103 24.94 4.14 -19.84
N ALA A 104 24.00 3.94 -18.92
CA ALA A 104 23.77 4.85 -17.81
C ALA A 104 24.97 4.93 -16.86
N VAL A 105 25.67 3.81 -16.64
CA VAL A 105 26.90 3.71 -15.83
C VAL A 105 28.07 4.40 -16.55
N GLU A 106 28.25 4.19 -17.86
CA GLU A 106 29.29 4.89 -18.65
C GLU A 106 29.11 6.42 -18.65
N GLU A 107 27.87 6.89 -18.59
CA GLU A 107 27.55 8.32 -18.47
C GLU A 107 27.69 8.86 -17.04
N GLU A 108 27.56 7.99 -16.02
CA GLU A 108 27.68 8.35 -14.61
C GLU A 108 29.11 8.76 -14.24
N ASP A 109 30.12 8.08 -14.79
CA ASP A 109 31.55 8.40 -14.59
C ASP A 109 31.94 9.84 -15.02
N LYS A 110 31.12 10.48 -15.87
CA LYS A 110 31.36 11.81 -16.42
C LYS A 110 30.62 12.93 -15.69
N MET A 111 29.76 12.62 -14.73
CA MET A 111 28.88 13.60 -14.09
C MET A 111 29.20 13.84 -12.62
N THR A 112 28.82 15.02 -12.12
CA THR A 112 28.99 15.36 -10.70
C THR A 112 27.85 14.77 -9.86
N PRO A 113 28.04 14.59 -8.53
CA PRO A 113 27.02 14.01 -7.65
C PRO A 113 25.68 14.77 -7.65
N GLU A 114 25.71 16.09 -7.82
CA GLU A 114 24.50 16.94 -7.89
C GLU A 114 23.72 16.72 -9.18
N GLN A 115 24.41 16.45 -10.29
CA GLN A 115 23.79 16.13 -11.58
C GLN A 115 23.19 14.72 -11.57
N LEU A 116 23.83 13.77 -10.88
CA LEU A 116 23.32 12.40 -10.72
C LEU A 116 22.01 12.35 -9.93
N ALA A 117 21.88 13.17 -8.88
CA ALA A 117 20.66 13.25 -8.07
C ALA A 117 19.42 13.67 -8.89
N ILE A 118 19.62 14.42 -9.98
CA ILE A 118 18.54 14.96 -10.83
C ILE A 118 18.40 14.15 -12.14
N LYS A 119 19.42 13.38 -12.54
CA LYS A 119 19.49 12.62 -13.81
C LYS A 119 18.27 11.73 -14.04
N ASN A 120 17.78 11.07 -13.00
CA ASN A 120 16.73 10.07 -13.09
C ASN A 120 15.32 10.67 -12.98
N VAL A 121 15.19 11.99 -12.87
CA VAL A 121 13.88 12.66 -12.82
C VAL A 121 13.31 12.76 -14.25
N GLY A 122 12.17 12.10 -14.49
CA GLY A 122 11.48 12.11 -15.78
C GLY A 122 12.05 11.16 -16.83
N LYS A 123 13.03 10.32 -16.47
CA LYS A 123 13.57 9.23 -17.31
C LYS A 123 13.46 7.91 -16.57
N GLN A 124 13.39 6.82 -17.33
CA GLN A 124 13.37 5.47 -16.75
C GLN A 124 14.71 5.19 -16.08
N ASP A 125 14.69 4.81 -14.80
CA ASP A 125 15.87 4.31 -14.09
C ASP A 125 16.06 2.82 -14.41
N PRO A 126 17.04 2.44 -15.25
CA PRO A 126 17.19 1.06 -15.70
C PRO A 126 17.55 0.10 -14.56
N LYS A 127 18.23 0.57 -13.50
CA LYS A 127 18.58 -0.27 -12.36
C LYS A 127 17.34 -0.70 -11.60
N ARG A 128 16.47 0.27 -11.26
CA ARG A 128 15.24 0.01 -10.51
C ARG A 128 14.32 -0.95 -11.26
N HIS A 129 14.18 -0.78 -12.58
CA HIS A 129 13.33 -1.66 -13.39
C HIS A 129 13.92 -3.05 -13.57
N LEU A 130 15.25 -3.20 -13.64
CA LEU A 130 15.87 -4.53 -13.63
C LEU A 130 15.54 -5.29 -12.34
N GLU A 131 15.64 -4.63 -11.18
CA GLU A 131 15.28 -5.23 -9.88
C GLU A 131 13.80 -5.64 -9.86
N GLU A 132 12.90 -4.76 -10.28
CA GLU A 132 11.45 -5.06 -10.38
C GLU A 132 11.16 -6.29 -11.26
N HIS A 133 11.80 -6.41 -12.43
CA HIS A 133 11.59 -7.56 -13.32
C HIS A 133 12.20 -8.86 -12.79
N VAL A 134 13.35 -8.81 -12.11
CA VAL A 134 13.97 -9.99 -11.47
C VAL A 134 13.04 -10.55 -10.41
N ASP A 135 12.46 -9.71 -9.56
CA ASP A 135 11.56 -10.15 -8.49
C ASP A 135 10.31 -10.86 -9.06
N VAL A 136 9.71 -10.29 -10.11
CA VAL A 136 8.55 -10.92 -10.79
C VAL A 136 8.94 -12.24 -11.46
N LEU A 137 10.07 -12.27 -12.16
CA LEU A 137 10.54 -13.46 -12.86
C LEU A 137 10.88 -14.59 -11.89
N MET A 138 11.58 -14.29 -10.79
CA MET A 138 11.93 -15.27 -9.77
C MET A 138 10.69 -15.82 -9.06
N THR A 139 9.79 -14.95 -8.61
CA THR A 139 8.57 -15.38 -7.90
C THR A 139 7.71 -16.28 -8.77
N SER A 140 7.50 -15.92 -10.04
CA SER A 140 6.73 -16.73 -11.00
C SER A 140 7.36 -18.10 -11.24
N ASN A 141 8.67 -18.15 -11.51
CA ASN A 141 9.36 -19.41 -11.83
C ASN A 141 9.47 -20.34 -10.62
N ILE A 142 9.78 -19.82 -9.43
CA ILE A 142 9.90 -20.62 -8.21
C ILE A 142 8.55 -21.27 -7.87
N VAL A 143 7.46 -20.51 -7.94
CA VAL A 143 6.11 -21.04 -7.65
C VAL A 143 5.72 -22.10 -8.67
N GLN A 144 5.92 -21.87 -9.97
CA GLN A 144 5.59 -22.84 -11.01
C GLN A 144 6.41 -24.14 -10.87
N CYS A 145 7.72 -24.05 -10.59
CA CYS A 145 8.55 -25.24 -10.37
C CYS A 145 8.14 -26.01 -9.12
N LEU A 146 7.86 -25.32 -8.01
CA LEU A 146 7.47 -25.96 -6.77
C LEU A 146 6.09 -26.63 -6.88
N ALA A 147 5.12 -25.96 -7.51
CA ALA A 147 3.80 -26.53 -7.78
C ALA A 147 3.92 -27.83 -8.59
N ALA A 148 4.74 -27.84 -9.64
CA ALA A 148 4.91 -29.01 -10.49
C ALA A 148 5.53 -30.18 -9.71
N MET A 149 6.53 -29.91 -8.88
CA MET A 149 7.15 -30.93 -8.03
C MET A 149 6.16 -31.49 -7.01
N LEU A 150 5.34 -30.64 -6.39
CA LEU A 150 4.31 -31.06 -5.42
C LEU A 150 3.25 -31.95 -6.08
N ASP A 151 2.77 -31.56 -7.27
CA ASP A 151 1.72 -32.31 -7.96
C ASP A 151 2.14 -33.76 -8.26
N THR A 152 3.41 -33.98 -8.64
CA THR A 152 3.92 -35.34 -8.92
C THR A 152 3.93 -36.27 -7.70
N VAL A 153 4.00 -35.73 -6.48
CA VAL A 153 4.05 -36.51 -5.23
C VAL A 153 2.65 -36.66 -4.62
N VAL A 154 1.85 -35.58 -4.64
CA VAL A 154 0.55 -35.50 -3.97
C VAL A 154 -0.56 -36.17 -4.79
N PHE A 155 -0.58 -36.00 -6.11
CA PHE A 155 -1.67 -36.43 -6.98
C PHE A 155 -1.30 -37.64 -7.86
N LYS A 156 -0.75 -38.69 -7.24
CA LYS A 156 -0.47 -39.98 -7.90
C LYS A 156 -1.71 -40.63 -8.52
#